data_AF-A0A381ZBH8-F1
#
_entry.id   AF-A0A381ZBH8-F1
#
_cell.length_a   1.000
_cell.length_b   1.000
_cell.length_c   1.000
_cell.angle_alpha   90.00
_cell.angle_beta   90.00
_cell.angle_gamma   90.00
#
_symmetry.space_group_name_H-M   'P 1'
#
loop_
_entity.id
_entity.type
_entity.pdbx_description
1 polymer ?
#
loop_
_entity_poly.entity_id
_entity_poly.type
_entity_poly.pdbx_seq_one_letter_code
_entity_poly.pdbx_strand_id
1 'polypeptide(L)'
;MQIRTPQKAAYYALLCPGGGQLYNKKYLKAGILFGAEIYAGIKFNEYRVNYRYYNGDLAFPKYQYLEKRNKSAWWIGFIYIYGLIDAIVDAHLQSFDEIMSEDLEQSTAEDTKQKEEK
;
A
#
# COMPACT_ATOMS: atom_id res chain seq x y z
N MET A 1 -26.51 1.87 -10.05
CA MET A 1 -25.06 2.07 -9.89
C MET A 1 -24.74 2.11 -8.41
N GLN A 2 -23.83 1.24 -7.95
CA GLN A 2 -23.47 1.17 -6.53
C GLN A 2 -22.40 2.23 -6.24
N ILE A 3 -22.80 3.33 -5.60
CA ILE A 3 -21.93 4.45 -5.23
C ILE A 3 -20.92 3.90 -4.21
N ARG A 4 -19.71 3.60 -4.66
CA ARG A 4 -18.65 3.07 -3.80
C ARG A 4 -17.97 4.26 -3.14
N THR A 5 -18.48 4.68 -1.99
CA THR A 5 -17.84 5.74 -1.21
C THR A 5 -16.36 5.42 -0.97
N PRO A 6 -15.42 6.20 -1.56
CA PRO A 6 -13.98 5.95 -1.54
C PRO A 6 -13.41 5.94 -0.11
N GLN A 7 -14.10 6.61 0.82
CA GLN A 7 -13.75 6.68 2.24
C GLN A 7 -13.79 5.33 2.95
N LYS A 8 -14.73 4.42 2.61
CA LYS A 8 -14.80 3.08 3.25
C LYS A 8 -13.67 2.16 2.76
N ALA A 9 -13.25 2.30 1.51
CA ALA A 9 -12.09 1.60 0.95
C ALA A 9 -10.79 1.96 1.69
N ALA A 10 -10.62 3.26 1.95
CA ALA A 10 -9.48 3.81 2.70
C ALA A 10 -9.50 3.42 4.18
N TYR A 11 -10.68 3.33 4.81
CA TYR A 11 -10.80 2.91 6.21
C TYR A 11 -10.45 1.43 6.40
N TYR A 12 -10.88 0.55 5.48
CA TYR A 12 -10.48 -0.86 5.48
C TYR A 12 -9.01 -1.07 5.05
N ALA A 13 -8.42 -0.12 4.31
CA ALA A 13 -6.99 -0.06 4.02
C ALA A 13 -6.12 0.19 5.23
N LEU A 14 -6.65 0.99 6.17
CA LEU A 14 -5.92 1.45 7.34
C LEU A 14 -5.76 0.35 8.39
N LEU A 15 -6.72 -0.57 8.46
CA LEU A 15 -6.77 -1.62 9.48
C LEU A 15 -5.83 -2.80 9.21
N CYS A 16 -5.53 -3.10 7.95
CA CYS A 16 -4.59 -4.15 7.56
C CYS A 16 -3.61 -3.61 6.52
N PRO A 17 -2.28 -3.75 6.73
CA PRO A 17 -1.30 -3.42 5.69
C PRO A 17 -1.67 -4.14 4.38
N GLY A 18 -1.82 -3.39 3.30
CA GLY A 18 -2.21 -3.89 1.97
C GLY A 18 -3.72 -4.08 1.71
N GLY A 19 -4.60 -3.93 2.70
CA GLY A 19 -6.05 -4.09 2.54
C GLY A 19 -6.70 -3.07 1.59
N GLY A 20 -6.12 -1.87 1.48
CA GLY A 20 -6.66 -0.78 0.66
C GLY A 20 -6.43 -0.95 -0.83
N GLN A 21 -5.28 -1.52 -1.16
CA GLN A 21 -4.89 -1.74 -2.54
C GLN A 21 -5.76 -2.85 -3.17
N LEU A 22 -6.25 -3.82 -2.37
CA LEU A 22 -7.23 -4.82 -2.78
C LEU A 22 -8.62 -4.22 -3.09
N TYR A 23 -9.07 -3.25 -2.28
CA TYR A 23 -10.38 -2.62 -2.48
C TYR A 23 -10.40 -1.70 -3.71
N ASN A 24 -9.26 -1.07 -4.02
CA ASN A 24 -9.09 -0.18 -5.16
C ASN A 24 -8.74 -0.91 -6.48
N LYS A 25 -8.81 -2.25 -6.52
CA LYS A 25 -8.40 -3.10 -7.66
C LYS A 25 -6.96 -2.85 -8.18
N LYS A 26 -6.10 -2.17 -7.42
CA LYS A 26 -4.69 -1.92 -7.77
C LYS A 26 -3.84 -3.12 -7.36
N TYR A 27 -4.15 -4.29 -7.93
CA TYR A 27 -3.55 -5.59 -7.55
C TYR A 27 -2.05 -5.66 -7.78
N LEU A 28 -1.52 -4.97 -8.80
CA LEU A 28 -0.09 -4.98 -9.09
C LEU A 28 0.72 -4.26 -7.99
N LYS A 29 0.25 -3.07 -7.57
CA LYS A 29 0.85 -2.33 -6.45
C LYS A 29 0.75 -3.15 -5.15
N ALA A 30 -0.42 -3.76 -4.90
CA ALA A 30 -0.63 -4.66 -3.77
C ALA A 30 0.36 -5.82 -3.74
N GLY A 31 0.54 -6.51 -4.87
CA GLY A 31 1.46 -7.64 -4.97
C GLY A 31 2.90 -7.26 -4.67
N ILE A 32 3.35 -6.09 -5.15
CA ILE A 32 4.72 -5.60 -4.87
C ILE A 32 4.91 -5.30 -3.38
N LEU A 33 3.94 -4.61 -2.76
CA LEU A 33 4.03 -4.25 -1.34
C LEU A 33 3.99 -5.49 -0.44
N PHE A 34 3.04 -6.40 -0.67
CA PHE A 34 2.96 -7.68 0.05
C PHE A 34 4.22 -8.53 -0.19
N GLY A 35 4.75 -8.55 -1.42
CA GLY A 35 5.99 -9.26 -1.73
C GLY A 35 7.18 -8.72 -0.94
N ALA A 36 7.30 -7.40 -0.83
CA ALA A 36 8.33 -6.73 -0.04
C ALA A 36 8.18 -7.02 1.46
N GLU A 37 6.95 -6.97 2.00
CA GLU A 37 6.67 -7.29 3.40
C GLU A 37 6.99 -8.76 3.73
N ILE A 38 6.55 -9.70 2.89
CA ILE A 38 6.82 -11.14 3.07
C ILE A 38 8.32 -11.39 3.01
N TYR A 39 9.02 -10.82 2.02
CA TYR A 39 10.46 -10.96 1.88
C TYR A 39 11.22 -10.44 3.11
N ALA A 40 10.86 -9.23 3.58
CA ALA A 40 11.45 -8.64 4.77
C ALA A 40 11.14 -9.46 6.03
N GLY A 41 9.93 -10.03 6.13
CA GLY A 41 9.50 -10.92 7.21
C GLY A 41 10.29 -12.22 7.26
N ILE A 42 10.52 -12.87 6.11
CA ILE A 42 11.34 -14.08 5.99
C ILE A 42 12.77 -13.78 6.45
N LYS A 43 13.38 -12.70 5.94
CA LYS A 43 14.75 -12.29 6.33
C LYS A 43 14.85 -11.97 7.81
N PHE A 44 13.87 -11.26 8.36
CA PHE A 44 13.83 -10.98 9.80
C PHE A 44 13.76 -12.28 10.61
N ASN A 45 12.96 -13.26 10.20
CA ASN A 45 12.88 -14.55 10.88
C ASN A 45 14.18 -15.36 10.77
N GLU A 46 14.80 -15.42 9.60
CA GLU A 46 16.12 -16.04 9.41
C GLU A 46 17.17 -15.46 10.35
N TYR A 47 17.30 -14.13 10.42
CA TYR A 47 18.25 -13.50 11.33
C TYR A 47 17.90 -13.73 12.81
N ARG A 48 16.61 -13.85 13.14
CA ARG A 48 16.14 -14.17 14.50
C ARG A 48 16.52 -15.59 14.92
N VAL A 49 16.32 -16.56 14.04
CA VAL A 49 16.64 -17.97 14.26
C VAL A 49 18.15 -18.16 14.36
N ASN A 50 18.91 -17.61 13.41
CA ASN A 50 20.38 -17.69 13.41
C ASN A 50 21.01 -17.02 14.64
N TYR A 51 20.38 -15.96 15.18
CA TYR A 51 20.79 -15.37 16.45
C TYR A 51 20.50 -16.28 17.66
N ARG A 52 19.33 -16.94 17.69
CA ARG A 52 18.89 -17.79 18.80
C ARG A 52 19.65 -19.11 18.87
N TYR A 53 19.98 -19.70 17.71
CA TYR A 53 20.70 -20.98 17.58
C TYR A 53 22.18 -20.77 17.21
N TYR A 54 22.78 -19.69 17.71
CA TYR A 54 24.18 -19.40 17.44
C TYR A 54 25.10 -20.38 18.18
N ASN A 55 25.68 -21.33 17.45
CA ASN A 55 26.55 -22.39 17.99
C ASN A 55 28.04 -22.19 17.67
N GLY A 56 28.44 -21.04 17.11
CA GLY A 56 29.84 -20.72 16.77
C GLY A 56 30.29 -21.18 15.37
N ASP A 57 29.54 -22.06 14.71
CA ASP A 57 29.84 -22.59 13.35
C ASP A 57 29.12 -21.81 12.21
N LEU A 58 28.67 -20.59 12.50
CA LEU A 58 27.94 -19.76 11.54
C LEU A 58 28.91 -18.80 10.83
N ALA A 59 28.64 -18.52 9.55
CA ALA A 59 29.47 -17.67 8.68
C ALA A 59 29.72 -16.23 9.20
N PHE A 60 28.98 -15.77 10.20
CA PHE A 60 29.11 -14.42 10.77
C PHE A 60 29.16 -14.46 12.31
N PRO A 61 29.83 -13.50 12.98
CA PRO A 61 29.82 -13.39 14.44
C PRO A 61 28.45 -12.94 14.99
N LYS A 62 28.10 -13.41 16.20
CA LYS A 62 26.77 -13.22 16.84
C LYS A 62 26.25 -11.78 16.81
N TYR A 63 27.12 -10.79 17.02
CA TYR A 63 26.77 -9.37 17.02
C TYR A 63 26.19 -8.87 15.69
N GLN A 64 26.71 -9.36 14.56
CA GLN A 64 26.22 -8.94 13.24
C GLN A 64 24.77 -9.38 12.99
N TYR A 65 24.31 -10.47 13.61
CA TYR A 65 22.91 -10.88 13.52
C TYR A 65 21.97 -9.93 14.27
N LEU A 66 22.43 -9.31 15.37
CA LEU A 66 21.65 -8.29 16.08
C LEU A 66 21.47 -7.04 15.22
N GLU A 67 22.56 -6.56 14.61
CA GLU A 67 22.51 -5.39 13.74
C GLU A 67 21.63 -5.65 12.50
N LYS A 68 21.78 -6.81 11.86
CA LYS A 68 20.96 -7.19 10.70
C LYS A 68 19.47 -7.29 11.06
N ARG A 69 19.12 -7.78 12.25
CA ARG A 69 17.73 -7.78 12.73
C ARG A 69 17.17 -6.39 12.95
N ASN A 70 17.93 -5.50 13.61
CA ASN A 70 17.49 -4.13 13.84
C ASN A 70 17.32 -3.37 12.52
N LYS A 71 18.24 -3.57 11.57
CA LYS A 71 18.14 -2.99 10.23
C LYS A 71 16.92 -3.52 9.48
N SER A 72 16.65 -4.83 9.57
CA SER A 72 15.48 -5.45 8.95
C SER A 72 14.17 -4.97 9.58
N ALA A 73 14.12 -4.75 10.90
CA ALA A 73 12.97 -4.17 11.59
C ALA A 73 12.72 -2.72 11.16
N TRP A 74 13.78 -1.93 11.01
CA TRP A 74 13.69 -0.57 10.45
C TRP A 74 13.17 -0.56 9.01
N TRP A 75 13.63 -1.49 8.17
CA TRP A 75 13.11 -1.64 6.81
C TRP A 75 11.62 -1.99 6.78
N ILE A 76 11.17 -2.90 7.65
CA ILE A 76 9.73 -3.23 7.79
C ILE A 76 8.94 -1.99 8.20
N GLY A 77 9.45 -1.21 9.17
CA GLY A 77 8.80 0.05 9.59
C GLY A 77 8.71 1.08 8.47
N PHE A 78 9.77 1.25 7.69
CA PHE A 78 9.77 2.15 6.52
C PHE A 78 8.78 1.71 5.44
N ILE A 79 8.76 0.41 5.10
CA ILE A 79 7.85 -0.15 4.11
C ILE A 79 6.38 0.03 4.57
N TYR A 80 6.12 -0.19 5.85
CA TYR A 80 4.80 0.00 6.44
C TYR A 80 4.32 1.46 6.32
N ILE A 81 5.16 2.42 6.71
CA ILE A 81 4.83 3.86 6.61
C ILE A 81 4.68 4.27 5.14
N TYR A 82 5.55 3.78 4.25
CA TYR A 82 5.45 4.08 2.82
C TYR A 82 4.14 3.56 2.21
N GLY A 83 3.76 2.31 2.52
CA GLY A 83 2.48 1.74 2.08
C GLY A 83 1.27 2.51 2.62
N LEU A 84 1.37 3.00 3.85
CA LEU A 84 0.34 3.85 4.47
C LEU A 84 0.19 5.18 3.73
N ILE A 85 1.30 5.87 3.44
CA ILE A 85 1.29 7.16 2.72
C ILE A 85 0.75 6.96 1.30
N ASP A 86 1.21 5.96 0.56
CA ASP A 86 0.73 5.68 -0.81
C ASP A 86 -0.79 5.40 -0.82
N ALA A 87 -1.30 4.66 0.17
CA ALA A 87 -2.72 4.41 0.32
C ALA A 87 -3.53 5.68 0.66
N ILE A 88 -3.02 6.53 1.55
CA ILE A 88 -3.66 7.81 1.90
C ILE A 88 -3.72 8.74 0.67
N VAL A 89 -2.62 8.84 -0.07
CA VAL A 89 -2.52 9.66 -1.28
C VAL A 89 -3.47 9.15 -2.36
N ASP A 90 -3.46 7.83 -2.64
CA ASP A 90 -4.36 7.21 -3.63
C ASP A 90 -5.85 7.35 -3.23
N ALA A 91 -6.16 7.35 -1.93
CA ALA A 91 -7.51 7.57 -1.42
C ALA A 91 -7.97 9.03 -1.60
N HIS A 92 -7.09 10.00 -1.31
CA HIS A 92 -7.38 11.42 -1.58
C HIS A 92 -7.51 11.70 -3.08
N LEU A 93 -6.64 11.15 -3.93
CA LEU A 93 -6.66 11.41 -5.37
C LEU A 93 -7.98 10.96 -6.04
N GLN A 94 -8.54 9.81 -5.65
CA GLN A 94 -9.82 9.33 -6.21
C GLN A 94 -10.99 10.27 -5.92
N SER A 95 -11.03 10.89 -4.73
CA SER A 95 -12.08 11.84 -4.41
C SER A 95 -12.03 13.10 -5.28
N PHE A 96 -10.82 13.47 -5.77
CA PHE A 96 -10.67 14.55 -6.73
C PHE A 96 -11.11 14.14 -8.15
N ASP A 97 -10.71 12.95 -8.60
CA ASP A 97 -11.02 12.46 -9.96
C ASP A 97 -12.55 12.31 -10.17
N GLU A 98 -13.27 11.84 -9.14
CA GLU A 98 -14.73 11.70 -9.16
C GLU A 98 -15.44 13.06 -9.39
N ILE A 99 -15.07 14.09 -8.62
CA ILE A 99 -15.64 15.43 -8.74
C ILE A 99 -15.35 16.04 -10.12
N MET A 100 -14.13 15.91 -10.62
CA MET A 100 -13.74 16.44 -11.92
C MET A 100 -14.46 15.75 -13.09
N SER A 101 -14.75 14.45 -12.96
CA SER A 101 -15.48 13.71 -13.99
C SER A 101 -16.96 14.10 -14.06
N GLU A 102 -17.57 14.39 -12.91
CA GLU A 102 -18.99 14.78 -12.81
C GLU A 102 -19.23 16.14 -13.50
N ASP A 103 -18.34 17.12 -13.27
CA ASP A 103 -18.38 18.45 -13.93
C ASP A 103 -18.16 18.35 -15.46
N LEU A 104 -17.29 17.45 -15.92
CA LEU A 104 -17.06 17.23 -17.35
C LEU A 104 -18.26 16.58 -18.06
N GLU A 105 -18.92 15.60 -17.42
CA GLU A 105 -20.15 15.01 -17.95
C GLU A 105 -21.31 16.03 -17.97
N GLN A 106 -21.43 16.87 -16.94
CA GLN A 106 -22.44 17.91 -16.90
C GLN A 106 -22.24 18.97 -18.00
N SER A 107 -21.01 19.47 -18.15
CA SER A 107 -20.69 20.46 -19.19
C SER A 107 -20.90 19.92 -20.62
N THR A 108 -20.49 18.67 -20.89
CA THR A 108 -20.71 18.04 -22.21
C THR A 108 -22.18 17.73 -22.48
N ALA A 109 -22.96 17.36 -21.46
CA ALA A 109 -24.39 17.14 -21.60
C ALA A 109 -25.16 18.45 -21.86
N GLU A 110 -24.75 19.56 -21.21
CA GLU A 110 -25.32 20.88 -21.45
C GLU A 110 -24.98 21.43 -22.84
N ASP A 111 -23.73 21.28 -23.30
CA ASP A 111 -23.30 21.70 -24.65
C ASP A 111 -24.00 20.92 -25.77
N THR A 112 -24.32 19.64 -25.53
CA THR A 112 -25.02 18.80 -26.51
C THR A 112 -26.50 19.17 -26.63
N LYS A 113 -27.18 19.46 -25.51
CA LYS A 113 -28.58 19.90 -25.50
C LYS A 113 -28.78 21.26 -26.20
N GLN A 114 -27.85 22.20 -26.00
CA GLN A 114 -27.91 23.51 -26.66
C GLN A 114 -27.70 23.46 -28.19
N LYS A 115 -27.08 22.38 -28.71
CA LYS A 115 -26.90 22.16 -30.14
C LYS A 115 -28.11 21.51 -30.82
N GLU A 116 -28.94 20.78 -30.09
CA GLU A 116 -30.16 20.14 -30.63
C GLU A 116 -31.37 21.09 -30.63
N GLU A 117 -31.39 22.09 -29.75
CA GLU A 117 -32.45 23.11 -29.69
C GLU A 117 -32.27 24.27 -30.68
N LYS A 118 -31.24 24.24 -31.54
CA LYS A 118 -30.90 25.33 -32.48
C LYS A 118 -30.86 24.84 -33.92
#